data_AF-A0A6H0KSG7-F1
#
_entry.id   AF-A0A6H0KSG7-F1
#
_cell.length_a   1.000
_cell.length_b   1.000
_cell.length_c   1.000
_cell.angle_alpha   90.00
_cell.angle_beta   90.00
_cell.angle_gamma   90.00
#
_symmetry.space_group_name_H-M   'P 1'
#
loop_
_entity.id
_entity.type
_entity.pdbx_description
1 polymer ?
#
loop_
_entity_poly.entity_id
_entity_poly.type
_entity_poly.pdbx_seq_one_letter_code
_entity_poly.pdbx_strand_id
1 'polypeptide(L)' 'MELNEFVANFADLFDDTDVSEIQPSTIFHDLDEWSSLTGMGCIALAKTQYSKVITGADLRACVTVEDVFNLINNK' A
#
# COMPACT_ATOMS: atom_id res chain seq x y z
N MET A 1 13.86 -0.96 2.52
CA MET A 1 12.64 -0.93 3.35
C MET A 1 12.30 -2.36 3.70
N GLU A 2 11.97 -2.62 4.95
CA GLU A 2 11.55 -3.95 5.41
C GLU A 2 10.05 -4.15 5.14
N LEU A 3 9.63 -5.38 4.84
CA LEU A 3 8.23 -5.68 4.51
C LEU A 3 7.29 -5.33 5.67
N ASN A 4 7.65 -5.69 6.90
CA ASN A 4 6.82 -5.43 8.09
C ASN A 4 6.64 -3.93 8.36
N GLU A 5 7.68 -3.12 8.12
CA GLU A 5 7.61 -1.66 8.25
C GLU A 5 6.68 -1.08 7.17
N PHE A 6 6.77 -1.59 5.94
CA PHE A 6 5.87 -1.17 4.88
C PHE A 6 4.41 -1.52 5.17
N VAL A 7 4.14 -2.74 5.64
CA VAL A 7 2.78 -3.18 5.98
C VAL A 7 2.18 -2.28 7.06
N ALA A 8 2.95 -1.92 8.10
CA ALA A 8 2.49 -0.98 9.12
C ALA A 8 2.16 0.40 8.53
N ASN A 9 3.09 0.97 7.75
CA ASN A 9 2.89 2.27 7.10
C ASN A 9 1.73 2.26 6.08
N PHE A 10 1.47 1.11 5.44
CA PHE A 10 0.36 0.94 4.51
C PHE A 10 -0.96 0.85 5.27
N ALA A 11 -0.98 0.15 6.40
CA ALA A 11 -2.16 0.05 7.26
C ALA A 11 -2.55 1.40 7.89
N ASP A 12 -1.57 2.27 8.18
CA ASP A 12 -1.82 3.66 8.62
C ASP A 12 -2.59 4.52 7.59
N LEU A 13 -2.80 4.03 6.36
CA LEU A 13 -3.63 4.69 5.35
C LEU A 13 -5.13 4.43 5.55
N PHE A 14 -5.48 3.53 6.46
CA PHE A 14 -6.84 3.06 6.74
C PHE A 14 -7.22 3.52 8.15
N ASP A 15 -8.38 4.16 8.29
CA ASP A 15 -8.78 4.79 9.56
C ASP A 15 -9.56 3.80 10.45
N ASP A 16 -10.42 2.98 9.84
CA ASP A 16 -11.33 2.05 10.54
C ASP A 16 -10.89 0.56 10.43
N THR A 17 -10.00 0.22 9.51
CA THR A 17 -9.47 -1.14 9.33
C THR A 17 -8.41 -1.44 10.39
N ASP A 18 -8.56 -2.56 11.11
CA ASP A 18 -7.56 -2.98 12.09
C ASP A 18 -6.24 -3.35 11.38
N VAL A 19 -5.13 -2.81 11.86
CA VAL A 19 -3.77 -3.09 11.40
C VAL A 19 -3.45 -4.58 11.30
N SER A 20 -4.05 -5.41 12.16
CA SER A 20 -3.88 -6.86 12.15
C SER A 20 -4.54 -7.56 10.96
N GLU A 21 -5.55 -6.94 10.33
CA GLU A 21 -6.21 -7.44 9.12
C GLU A 21 -5.38 -7.19 7.85
N ILE A 22 -4.42 -6.25 7.92
CA ILE A 22 -3.55 -5.89 6.81
C ILE A 22 -2.24 -6.68 6.94
N GLN A 23 -2.13 -7.73 6.14
CA GLN A 23 -0.97 -8.60 6.04
C GLN A 23 -0.36 -8.50 4.63
N PRO A 24 0.88 -8.96 4.41
CA PRO A 24 1.49 -8.97 3.08
C PRO A 24 0.61 -9.62 2.00
N SER A 25 -0.05 -10.73 2.35
CA SER A 25 -0.93 -11.49 1.46
C SER A 25 -2.34 -10.91 1.30
N THR A 26 -2.68 -9.83 2.01
CA THR A 26 -4.03 -9.24 1.97
C THR A 26 -4.28 -8.64 0.58
N ILE A 27 -5.40 -9.01 -0.03
CA ILE A 27 -5.89 -8.38 -1.27
C ILE A 27 -6.47 -7.03 -0.88
N PHE A 28 -5.65 -5.98 -0.96
CA PHE A 28 -6.02 -4.66 -0.45
C PHE A 28 -7.19 -4.02 -1.21
N HIS A 29 -7.47 -4.48 -2.43
CA HIS A 29 -8.63 -4.05 -3.21
C HIS A 29 -9.98 -4.53 -2.63
N ASP A 30 -9.97 -5.57 -1.79
CA ASP A 30 -11.17 -6.11 -1.15
C ASP A 30 -11.45 -5.46 0.22
N LEU A 31 -10.56 -4.59 0.70
CA LEU A 31 -10.79 -3.84 1.95
C LEU A 31 -11.91 -2.82 1.73
N ASP A 32 -12.88 -2.75 2.66
CA ASP A 32 -14.04 -1.86 2.53
C ASP A 32 -13.66 -0.38 2.40
N GLU A 33 -12.58 0.03 3.06
CA GLU A 33 -12.04 1.39 2.99
C GLU A 33 -11.18 1.66 1.75
N TRP A 34 -10.89 0.64 0.93
CA TRP A 34 -10.13 0.83 -0.29
C TRP A 34 -10.88 1.74 -1.27
N SER A 35 -10.25 2.86 -1.63
CA SER A 35 -10.84 3.88 -2.49
C SER A 35 -9.74 4.64 -3.24
N SER A 36 -10.14 5.58 -4.10
CA SER A 36 -9.19 6.50 -4.71
C SER A 36 -8.40 7.31 -3.68
N LEU A 37 -8.96 7.56 -2.49
CA LEU A 37 -8.29 8.33 -1.44
C LEU A 37 -7.15 7.53 -0.80
N THR A 38 -7.41 6.30 -0.37
CA THR A 38 -6.37 5.41 0.18
C THR A 38 -5.32 5.06 -0.88
N GLY A 39 -5.73 4.88 -2.14
CA GLY A 39 -4.81 4.74 -3.27
C GLY A 39 -3.91 5.97 -3.48
N MET A 40 -4.45 7.18 -3.37
CA MET A 40 -3.62 8.40 -3.38
C MET A 40 -2.69 8.49 -2.17
N GLY A 41 -3.16 8.07 -0.99
CA GLY A 41 -2.36 7.94 0.22
C GLY A 41 -1.15 7.03 0.01
N CYS A 42 -1.33 5.88 -0.63
CA CYS A 42 -0.25 4.96 -0.98
C CYS A 42 0.77 5.59 -1.94
N ILE A 43 0.31 6.32 -2.97
CA ILE A 43 1.21 7.05 -3.88
C ILE A 43 2.01 8.12 -3.13
N ALA A 44 1.36 8.86 -2.24
CA ALA A 44 1.99 9.89 -1.43
C ALA A 44 3.00 9.27 -0.44
N LEU A 45 2.65 8.16 0.21
CA LEU A 45 3.52 7.39 1.08
C LEU A 45 4.80 6.95 0.34
N ALA A 46 4.64 6.35 -0.84
CA ALA A 46 5.77 5.91 -1.66
C ALA A 46 6.72 7.07 -2.01
N LYS A 47 6.16 8.22 -2.38
CA LYS A 47 6.92 9.40 -2.76
C LYS A 47 7.62 10.06 -1.57
N THR A 48 6.95 10.15 -0.43
CA THR A 48 7.43 10.92 0.74
C THR A 48 8.35 10.11 1.64
N GLN A 49 8.02 8.85 1.93
CA GLN A 49 8.83 8.00 2.82
C GLN A 49 9.94 7.27 2.08
N TYR A 50 9.68 6.81 0.85
CA TYR A 50 10.62 5.95 0.13
C TYR A 50 11.28 6.63 -1.07
N SER A 51 10.91 7.89 -1.37
CA SER A 51 11.38 8.63 -2.55
C SER A 51 11.15 7.87 -3.87
N LYS A 52 10.10 7.04 -3.93
CA LYS A 52 9.71 6.26 -5.11
C LYS A 52 8.48 6.85 -5.77
N VAL A 53 8.47 6.84 -7.09
CA VAL A 53 7.34 7.34 -7.88
C VAL A 53 6.58 6.16 -8.46
N ILE A 54 5.38 5.95 -7.93
CA ILE A 54 4.39 4.99 -8.45
C ILE A 54 3.16 5.75 -8.93
N THR A 55 2.41 5.14 -9.84
CA THR A 55 1.19 5.71 -10.41
C THR A 55 -0.03 4.90 -9.99
N GLY A 56 -1.22 5.49 -10.13
CA GLY A 56 -2.46 4.73 -9.94
C GLY A 56 -2.66 3.60 -10.96
N ALA A 57 -1.92 3.60 -12.08
CA ALA A 57 -1.90 2.46 -13.00
C ALA A 57 -1.03 1.32 -12.45
N ASP A 58 0.13 1.65 -11.87
CA ASP A 58 0.98 0.65 -11.21
C ASP A 58 0.23 -0.01 -10.04
N LEU A 59 -0.48 0.78 -9.20
CA LEU A 59 -1.26 0.24 -8.08
C LEU A 59 -2.41 -0.67 -8.50
N ARG A 60 -3.09 -0.38 -9.62
CA ARG A 60 -4.16 -1.25 -10.16
C ARG A 60 -3.64 -2.58 -10.71
N ALA A 61 -2.35 -2.67 -11.00
CA ALA A 61 -1.71 -3.91 -11.45
C ALA A 61 -1.25 -4.78 -10.26
N CYS A 62 -1.15 -4.20 -9.06
CA CYS A 62 -0.89 -4.94 -7.83
C CYS A 62 -2.20 -5.55 -7.31
N VAL A 63 -2.11 -6.72 -6.68
CA VAL A 63 -3.27 -7.40 -6.07
C VAL A 63 -3.15 -7.38 -4.55
N THR A 64 -1.94 -7.65 -4.04
CA THR A 64 -1.65 -7.77 -2.62
C THR A 64 -0.78 -6.63 -2.09
N VAL A 65 -0.75 -6.45 -0.77
CA VAL A 65 0.13 -5.47 -0.11
C VAL A 65 1.60 -5.76 -0.44
N GLU A 66 1.98 -7.03 -0.51
CA GLU A 66 3.31 -7.47 -0.91
C GLU A 66 3.65 -7.09 -2.37
N ASP A 67 2.68 -7.12 -3.29
CA ASP A 67 2.89 -6.65 -4.66
C ASP A 67 3.24 -5.16 -4.70
N VAL A 68 2.59 -4.35 -3.86
CA VAL A 68 2.88 -2.91 -3.76
C VAL A 68 4.28 -2.68 -3.18
N PHE A 69 4.66 -3.44 -2.15
CA PHE A 69 6.01 -3.43 -1.59
C PHE A 69 7.06 -3.75 -2.67
N ASN A 70 6.85 -4.84 -3.41
CA ASN A 70 7.75 -5.30 -4.47
C ASN A 70 7.83 -4.29 -5.62
N LEU A 71 6.71 -3.67 -5.99
CA LEU A 71 6.68 -2.60 -6.98
C LEU A 71 7.57 -1.43 -6.55
N ILE A 72 7.43 -0.96 -5.31
CA ILE A 72 8.19 0.18 -4.78
C ILE A 72 9.69 -0.16 -4.69
N ASN A 73 10.03 -1.37 -4.25
CA ASN A 73 11.43 -1.82 -4.16
C ASN A 73 12.11 -1.96 -5.54
N ASN A 74 11.35 -2.27 -6.59
CA ASN A 74 11.88 -2.43 -7.96
C ASN A 74 11.92 -1.12 -8.77
N LYS A 75 11.43 0.00 -8.22
CA LYS A 75 11.49 1.33 -8.85
C LYS A 75 12.76 2.09 -8.49
#